data_AF-A0A2J0N3K8-F1
#
_entry.id   AF-A0A2J0N3K8-F1
#
_cell.length_a   1.000
_cell.length_b   1.000
_cell.length_c   1.000
_cell.angle_alpha   90.00
_cell.angle_beta   90.00
_cell.angle_gamma   90.00
#
_symmetry.space_group_name_H-M   'P 1'
#
loop_
_entity.id
_entity.type
_entity.pdbx_description
1 polymer ?
#
loop_
_entity_poly.entity_id
_entity_poly.type
_entity_poly.pdbx_seq_one_letter_code
_entity_poly.pdbx_strand_id
1 'polypeptide(L)'
;MTTPYYQNNKYCKPFTPRKPVRSFRDLEIYQKTLQCSVLVVKDLVPTLQKLKYSFEENMVNCAMSVPLFISEAHSLRFASFEGGVMLLEKSMAGCNKMIVYLEQMKGVYGSKINADLIDDLIGTYSDSRTKSFHLEKSWKRFKTSELSGEIKPKNFKY
;
A
#
# COMPACT_ATOMS: atom_id res chain seq x y z
N MET A 1 -24.82 -18.76 46.88
CA MET A 1 -23.67 -18.01 46.32
C MET A 1 -23.64 -18.28 44.82
N THR A 2 -23.98 -17.28 44.02
CA THR A 2 -24.03 -17.37 42.55
C THR A 2 -22.67 -17.05 41.96
N THR A 3 -22.04 -18.00 41.27
CA THR A 3 -20.79 -17.81 40.53
C THR A 3 -21.03 -16.88 39.33
N PRO A 4 -20.20 -15.84 39.12
CA PRO A 4 -20.35 -14.94 37.98
C PRO A 4 -19.91 -15.62 36.67
N TYR A 5 -20.77 -15.57 35.66
CA TYR A 5 -20.47 -15.98 34.29
C TYR A 5 -19.45 -15.01 33.68
N TYR A 6 -18.24 -15.49 33.36
CA TYR A 6 -17.29 -14.74 32.53
C TYR A 6 -17.83 -14.65 31.10
N GLN A 7 -18.14 -13.44 30.65
CA GLN A 7 -18.46 -13.16 29.25
C GLN A 7 -17.24 -13.46 28.38
N ASN A 8 -17.36 -14.50 27.55
CA ASN A 8 -16.32 -14.93 26.62
C ASN A 8 -16.20 -13.90 25.50
N ASN A 9 -15.18 -13.04 25.58
CA ASN A 9 -15.01 -11.91 24.68
C ASN A 9 -14.52 -12.43 23.31
N LYS A 10 -15.44 -12.52 22.33
CA LYS A 10 -15.24 -13.11 20.98
C LYS A 10 -14.16 -12.43 20.11
N TYR A 11 -13.47 -11.41 20.62
CA TYR A 11 -12.50 -10.60 19.85
C TYR A 11 -11.03 -10.85 20.20
N CYS A 12 -10.72 -11.75 21.13
CA CYS A 12 -9.34 -12.13 21.42
C CYS A 12 -8.84 -13.21 20.46
N LYS A 13 -8.57 -12.83 19.20
CA LYS A 13 -7.77 -13.71 18.33
C LYS A 13 -6.37 -13.85 18.95
N PRO A 14 -5.82 -15.07 19.07
CA PRO A 14 -4.48 -15.26 19.61
C PRO A 14 -3.47 -14.49 18.75
N PHE A 15 -2.61 -13.70 19.40
CA PHE A 15 -1.55 -12.97 18.72
C PHE A 15 -0.62 -13.99 18.05
N THR A 16 -0.65 -14.03 16.73
CA THR A 16 0.31 -14.79 15.94
C THR A 16 1.34 -13.77 15.42
N PRO A 17 2.64 -13.92 15.75
CA PRO A 17 3.68 -13.05 15.20
C PRO A 17 3.59 -13.08 13.66
N ARG A 18 3.75 -11.92 13.00
CA ARG A 18 3.82 -11.95 11.53
C ARG A 18 5.19 -12.51 11.13
N LYS A 19 5.38 -12.70 9.83
CA LYS A 19 6.67 -13.17 9.31
C LYS A 19 7.64 -11.99 9.28
N PRO A 20 8.91 -12.20 9.66
CA PRO A 20 9.92 -11.16 9.55
C PRO A 20 10.07 -10.68 8.10
N VAL A 21 10.09 -9.36 7.91
CA VAL A 21 10.30 -8.73 6.60
C VAL A 21 11.79 -8.85 6.23
N ARG A 22 12.09 -9.67 5.22
CA ARG A 22 13.46 -9.89 4.72
C ARG A 22 13.71 -9.15 3.40
N SER A 23 12.65 -8.99 2.60
CA SER A 23 12.69 -8.33 1.31
C SER A 23 11.51 -7.37 1.17
N PHE A 24 11.62 -6.42 0.24
CA PHE A 24 10.49 -5.58 -0.17
C PHE A 24 9.30 -6.42 -0.63
N ARG A 25 9.55 -7.63 -1.13
CA ARG A 25 8.53 -8.61 -1.55
C ARG A 25 7.65 -9.09 -0.40
N ASP A 26 8.12 -9.00 0.85
CA ASP A 26 7.34 -9.37 2.04
C ASP A 26 6.41 -8.23 2.48
N LEU A 27 6.57 -7.02 1.93
CA LEU A 27 5.69 -5.91 2.24
C LEU A 27 4.33 -6.10 1.55
N GLU A 28 3.28 -6.12 2.36
CA GLU A 28 1.90 -6.21 1.85
C GLU A 28 1.59 -5.08 0.86
N ILE A 29 2.08 -3.85 1.14
CA ILE A 29 1.91 -2.70 0.24
C ILE A 29 2.53 -2.94 -1.14
N TYR A 30 3.67 -3.63 -1.21
CA TYR A 30 4.30 -3.97 -2.49
C TYR A 30 3.46 -5.00 -3.24
N GLN A 31 3.04 -6.08 -2.57
CA GLN A 31 2.25 -7.15 -3.18
C GLN A 31 0.93 -6.62 -3.73
N LYS A 32 0.22 -5.78 -2.96
CA LYS A 32 -1.08 -5.23 -3.35
C LYS A 32 -0.96 -4.21 -4.48
N THR A 33 0.00 -3.29 -4.41
CA THR A 33 0.18 -2.30 -5.47
C THR A 33 0.69 -2.92 -6.78
N LEU A 34 1.50 -3.98 -6.71
CA LEU A 34 1.87 -4.77 -7.88
C LEU A 34 0.67 -5.50 -8.48
N GLN A 35 -0.20 -6.09 -7.65
CA GLN A 35 -1.44 -6.70 -8.13
C GLN A 35 -2.31 -5.65 -8.85
N CYS A 36 -2.49 -4.46 -8.27
CA CYS A 36 -3.22 -3.37 -8.90
C CYS A 36 -2.62 -2.96 -10.24
N SER A 37 -1.29 -2.81 -10.34
CA SER A 37 -0.64 -2.40 -11.59
C SER A 37 -0.85 -3.43 -12.70
N VAL A 38 -0.80 -4.73 -12.36
CA VAL A 38 -1.10 -5.82 -13.30
C VAL A 38 -2.56 -5.78 -13.74
N LEU A 39 -3.51 -5.59 -12.82
CA LEU A 39 -4.95 -5.49 -13.16
C LEU A 39 -5.24 -4.28 -14.05
N VAL A 40 -4.61 -3.14 -13.79
CA VAL A 40 -4.74 -1.94 -14.66
C VAL A 40 -4.29 -2.26 -16.09
N VAL A 41 -3.09 -2.83 -16.25
CA VAL A 41 -2.54 -3.12 -17.58
C VAL A 41 -3.30 -4.25 -18.29
N LYS A 42 -3.73 -5.27 -17.55
CA LYS A 42 -4.38 -6.45 -18.13
C LYS A 42 -5.85 -6.21 -18.46
N ASP A 43 -6.59 -5.61 -17.52
CA ASP A 43 -8.06 -5.60 -17.57
C ASP A 43 -8.62 -4.21 -17.94
N LEU A 44 -7.96 -3.12 -17.55
CA LEU A 44 -8.44 -1.76 -17.86
C LEU A 44 -7.93 -1.26 -19.21
N VAL A 45 -6.63 -1.39 -19.50
CA VAL A 45 -6.01 -0.86 -20.73
C VAL A 45 -6.73 -1.29 -22.02
N PRO A 46 -7.09 -2.57 -22.24
CA PRO A 46 -7.80 -2.96 -23.47
C PRO A 46 -9.15 -2.23 -23.65
N THR A 47 -9.82 -1.92 -22.54
CA THR A 47 -11.08 -1.16 -22.54
C THR A 47 -10.81 0.32 -22.81
N LEU A 48 -9.78 0.89 -22.18
CA LEU A 48 -9.37 2.28 -22.37
C LEU A 48 -8.96 2.58 -23.82
N GLN A 49 -8.25 1.66 -24.46
CA GLN A 49 -7.85 1.78 -25.87
C GLN A 49 -9.07 1.81 -26.79
N LYS A 50 -10.07 0.94 -26.56
CA LYS A 50 -11.34 0.95 -27.30
C LYS A 50 -12.10 2.26 -27.11
N LEU A 51 -12.06 2.81 -25.90
CA LEU A 51 -12.70 4.07 -25.52
C LEU A 51 -11.87 5.32 -25.88
N LYS A 52 -10.67 5.14 -26.44
CA LYS A 52 -9.71 6.18 -26.82
C LYS A 52 -9.42 7.16 -25.69
N TYR A 53 -9.17 6.64 -24.49
CA TYR A 53 -8.89 7.47 -23.32
C TYR A 53 -7.53 8.17 -23.43
N SER A 54 -7.54 9.50 -23.45
CA SER A 54 -6.35 10.32 -23.71
C SER A 54 -5.24 10.21 -22.65
N PHE A 55 -5.57 9.72 -21.45
CA PHE A 55 -4.63 9.65 -20.32
C PHE A 55 -4.23 8.21 -19.96
N GLU A 56 -4.47 7.24 -20.85
CA GLU A 56 -4.11 5.83 -20.65
C GLU A 56 -2.65 5.67 -20.24
N GLU A 57 -1.72 6.22 -21.02
CA GLU A 57 -0.29 6.10 -20.78
C GLU A 57 0.11 6.67 -19.41
N ASN A 58 -0.44 7.83 -19.06
CA ASN A 58 -0.17 8.47 -17.76
C ASN A 58 -0.68 7.62 -16.59
N MET A 59 -1.84 6.98 -16.76
CA MET A 59 -2.42 6.08 -15.76
C MET A 59 -1.57 4.81 -15.61
N VAL A 60 -1.13 4.19 -16.71
CA VAL A 60 -0.25 3.01 -16.70
C VAL A 60 1.08 3.33 -16.03
N ASN A 61 1.72 4.43 -16.43
CA ASN A 61 2.99 4.87 -15.84
C ASN A 61 2.83 5.12 -14.33
N CYS A 62 1.72 5.74 -13.92
CA CYS A 62 1.42 5.95 -12.50
C CYS A 62 1.25 4.62 -11.75
N ALA A 63 0.44 3.70 -12.27
CA ALA A 63 0.17 2.41 -11.65
C ALA A 63 1.44 1.58 -11.45
N MET A 64 2.32 1.55 -12.47
CA MET A 64 3.58 0.81 -12.45
C MET A 64 4.64 1.46 -11.55
N SER A 65 4.62 2.78 -11.40
CA SER A 65 5.60 3.50 -10.58
C SER A 65 5.41 3.26 -9.08
N VAL A 66 4.19 3.03 -8.60
CA VAL A 66 3.91 2.80 -7.17
C VAL A 66 4.72 1.63 -6.58
N PRO A 67 4.64 0.39 -7.11
CA PRO A 67 5.44 -0.72 -6.60
C PRO A 67 6.96 -0.51 -6.79
N LEU A 68 7.38 0.21 -7.83
CA LEU A 68 8.79 0.57 -8.05
C LEU A 68 9.32 1.45 -6.92
N PHE A 69 8.62 2.54 -6.60
CA PHE A 69 9.00 3.43 -5.51
C PHE A 69 9.05 2.71 -4.16
N ILE A 70 8.13 1.78 -3.89
CA ILE A 70 8.17 0.97 -2.65
C ILE A 70 9.43 0.11 -2.59
N SER A 71 9.80 -0.54 -3.70
CA SER A 71 10.99 -1.38 -3.76
C SER A 71 12.28 -0.57 -3.60
N GLU A 72 12.33 0.61 -4.20
CA GLU A 72 13.48 1.52 -4.13
C GLU A 72 13.59 2.16 -2.74
N ALA A 73 12.47 2.59 -2.16
CA ALA A 73 12.39 3.09 -0.79
C ALA A 73 12.96 2.06 0.20
N HIS A 74 12.55 0.80 0.05
CA HIS A 74 13.05 -0.28 0.87
C HIS A 74 14.58 -0.42 0.71
N SER A 75 15.12 -0.37 -0.51
CA SER A 75 16.57 -0.45 -0.75
C SER A 75 17.34 0.70 -0.10
N LEU A 76 16.80 1.92 -0.09
CA LEU A 76 17.48 3.10 0.45
C LEU A 76 17.31 3.30 1.97
N ARG A 77 16.36 2.63 2.63
CA ARG A 77 15.98 2.89 4.04
C ARG A 77 17.14 2.93 5.05
N PHE A 78 18.25 2.24 4.77
CA PHE A 78 19.45 2.26 5.61
C PHE A 78 20.59 3.13 5.04
N ALA A 79 20.73 3.21 3.71
CA ALA A 79 21.80 3.96 3.06
C ALA A 79 21.51 5.47 3.00
N SER A 80 20.26 5.83 2.71
CA SER A 80 19.75 7.21 2.71
C SER A 80 18.33 7.18 3.26
N PHE A 81 18.21 7.40 4.58
CA PHE A 81 16.92 7.34 5.27
C PHE A 81 15.92 8.34 4.67
N GLU A 82 16.35 9.58 4.46
CA GLU A 82 15.54 10.63 3.85
C GLU A 82 15.13 10.27 2.41
N GLY A 83 16.05 9.73 1.60
CA GLY A 83 15.74 9.24 0.25
C GLY A 83 14.72 8.10 0.26
N GLY A 84 14.84 7.17 1.21
CA GLY A 84 13.88 6.09 1.41
C GLY A 84 12.49 6.60 1.79
N VAL A 85 12.40 7.55 2.72
CA VAL A 85 11.14 8.19 3.11
C VAL A 85 10.52 8.95 1.94
N MET A 86 11.31 9.73 1.21
CA MET A 86 10.81 10.49 0.05
C MET A 86 10.22 9.59 -1.04
N LEU A 87 10.84 8.44 -1.31
CA LEU A 87 10.29 7.45 -2.25
C LEU A 87 9.00 6.82 -1.73
N LEU A 88 8.91 6.55 -0.44
CA LEU A 88 7.68 6.04 0.17
C LEU A 88 6.55 7.09 0.09
N GLU A 89 6.86 8.37 0.27
CA GLU A 89 5.94 9.49 0.04
C GLU A 89 5.51 9.61 -1.42
N LYS A 90 6.44 9.45 -2.38
CA LYS A 90 6.10 9.36 -3.82
C LYS A 90 5.15 8.20 -4.10
N SER A 91 5.32 7.04 -3.45
CA SER A 91 4.41 5.91 -3.60
C SER A 91 2.99 6.24 -3.08
N MET A 92 2.88 6.98 -1.98
CA MET A 92 1.60 7.42 -1.42
C MET A 92 0.92 8.45 -2.32
N ALA A 93 1.68 9.41 -2.85
CA ALA A 93 1.18 10.36 -3.84
C ALA A 93 0.70 9.64 -5.11
N GLY A 94 1.42 8.61 -5.56
CA GLY A 94 1.01 7.74 -6.67
C GLY A 94 -0.30 6.98 -6.40
N CYS A 95 -0.50 6.48 -5.18
CA CYS A 95 -1.78 5.85 -4.80
C CYS A 95 -2.94 6.85 -4.92
N ASN A 96 -2.79 8.06 -4.39
CA ASN A 96 -3.81 9.10 -4.50
C ASN A 96 -4.08 9.49 -5.97
N LYS A 97 -3.02 9.62 -6.77
CA LYS A 97 -3.15 9.93 -8.20
C LYS A 97 -3.89 8.83 -8.97
N MET A 98 -3.66 7.56 -8.62
CA MET A 98 -4.42 6.43 -9.19
C MET A 98 -5.89 6.47 -8.81
N ILE A 99 -6.24 6.81 -7.57
CA ILE A 99 -7.64 6.99 -7.15
C ILE A 99 -8.32 8.04 -8.04
N VAL A 100 -7.67 9.19 -8.27
CA VAL A 100 -8.21 10.25 -9.13
C VAL A 100 -8.40 9.77 -10.58
N TYR A 101 -7.44 9.06 -11.17
CA TYR A 101 -7.61 8.50 -12.52
C TYR A 101 -8.80 7.54 -12.61
N LEU A 102 -8.95 6.68 -11.61
CA LEU A 102 -10.03 5.69 -11.53
C LEU A 102 -11.40 6.36 -11.38
N GLU A 103 -11.52 7.36 -10.51
CA GLU A 103 -12.75 8.16 -10.34
C GLU A 103 -13.12 8.94 -11.60
N GLN A 104 -12.13 9.59 -12.23
CA GLN A 104 -12.34 10.32 -13.49
C GLN A 104 -12.84 9.39 -14.60
N MET A 105 -12.19 8.24 -14.78
CA MET A 105 -12.60 7.26 -15.77
C MET A 105 -14.03 6.77 -15.50
N LYS A 106 -14.38 6.49 -14.23
CA LYS A 106 -15.74 6.13 -13.80
C LYS A 106 -16.77 7.20 -14.12
N GLY A 107 -16.46 8.47 -13.86
CA GLY A 107 -17.35 9.58 -14.20
C GLY A 107 -17.53 9.79 -15.71
N VAL A 108 -16.47 9.62 -16.50
CA VAL A 108 -16.51 9.86 -17.97
C VAL A 108 -17.20 8.72 -18.72
N TYR A 109 -16.92 7.47 -18.36
CA TYR A 109 -17.35 6.31 -19.14
C TYR A 109 -18.52 5.54 -18.54
N GLY A 110 -18.85 5.75 -17.26
CA GLY A 110 -20.02 5.18 -16.61
C GLY A 110 -20.12 3.66 -16.78
N SER A 111 -21.21 3.19 -17.37
CA SER A 111 -21.47 1.75 -17.58
C SER A 111 -20.59 1.09 -18.65
N LYS A 112 -19.74 1.83 -19.36
CA LYS A 112 -18.82 1.27 -20.38
C LYS A 112 -17.59 0.60 -19.77
N ILE A 113 -17.42 0.70 -18.46
CA ILE A 113 -16.31 0.13 -17.71
C ILE A 113 -16.85 -0.65 -16.50
N ASN A 114 -16.06 -1.60 -16.00
CA ASN A 114 -16.45 -2.39 -14.84
C ASN A 114 -16.31 -1.56 -13.55
N ALA A 115 -17.43 -1.05 -13.05
CA ALA A 115 -17.47 -0.21 -11.85
C ALA A 115 -16.97 -0.94 -10.58
N ASP A 116 -17.29 -2.23 -10.43
CA ASP A 116 -16.89 -3.02 -9.26
C ASP A 116 -15.36 -3.17 -9.21
N LEU A 117 -14.73 -3.48 -10.36
CA LEU A 117 -13.27 -3.55 -10.46
C LEU A 117 -12.62 -2.21 -10.10
N ILE A 118 -13.23 -1.10 -10.49
CA ILE A 118 -12.70 0.23 -10.21
C ILE A 118 -12.78 0.55 -8.72
N ASP A 119 -13.92 0.24 -8.09
CA ASP A 119 -14.11 0.48 -6.66
C ASP A 119 -13.17 -0.39 -5.81
N ASP A 120 -12.94 -1.64 -6.23
CA ASP A 120 -11.95 -2.53 -5.62
C ASP A 120 -10.52 -1.98 -5.74
N LEU A 121 -10.16 -1.42 -6.91
CA LEU A 121 -8.86 -0.78 -7.12
C LEU A 121 -8.70 0.49 -6.27
N ILE A 122 -9.74 1.33 -6.20
CA ILE A 122 -9.76 2.54 -5.35
C ILE A 122 -9.54 2.15 -3.88
N GLY A 123 -10.30 1.16 -3.38
CA GLY A 123 -10.16 0.66 -2.02
C GLY A 123 -8.75 0.15 -1.74
N THR A 124 -8.19 -0.63 -2.67
CA THR A 124 -6.84 -1.19 -2.52
C THR A 124 -5.75 -0.10 -2.52
N TYR A 125 -5.86 0.94 -3.36
CA TYR A 125 -4.91 2.06 -3.35
C TYR A 125 -5.04 2.91 -2.08
N SER A 126 -6.26 3.14 -1.58
CA SER A 126 -6.52 3.85 -0.32
C SER A 126 -5.90 3.12 0.89
N ASP A 127 -6.12 1.81 0.97
CA ASP A 127 -5.52 0.95 1.99
C ASP A 127 -4.00 0.91 1.89
N SER A 128 -3.47 0.79 0.67
CA SER A 128 -2.02 0.76 0.41
C SER A 128 -1.38 2.07 0.86
N ARG A 129 -1.99 3.23 0.58
CA ARG A 129 -1.52 4.53 1.05
C ARG A 129 -1.47 4.60 2.57
N THR A 130 -2.51 4.13 3.26
CA THR A 130 -2.57 4.14 4.73
C THR A 130 -1.51 3.23 5.33
N LYS A 131 -1.30 2.04 4.76
CA LYS A 131 -0.26 1.10 5.20
C LYS A 131 1.15 1.64 4.93
N SER A 132 1.37 2.33 3.81
CA SER A 132 2.64 3.00 3.51
C SER A 132 2.96 4.09 4.54
N PHE A 133 1.97 4.90 4.94
CA PHE A 133 2.15 5.89 6.01
C PHE A 133 2.50 5.25 7.36
N HIS A 134 1.90 4.11 7.69
CA HIS A 134 2.26 3.37 8.90
C HIS A 134 3.66 2.77 8.84
N LEU A 135 4.09 2.30 7.66
CA LEU A 135 5.44 1.82 7.43
C LEU A 135 6.46 2.96 7.63
N GLU A 136 6.19 4.13 7.06
CA GLU A 136 7.00 5.34 7.21
C GLU A 136 7.14 5.74 8.69
N LYS A 137 6.02 5.80 9.42
CA LYS A 137 6.04 6.03 10.88
C LYS A 137 6.88 5.00 11.62
N SER A 138 6.80 3.73 11.21
CA SER A 138 7.63 2.68 11.80
C SER A 138 9.09 2.95 11.56
N TRP A 139 9.49 3.23 10.31
CA TRP A 139 10.87 3.54 9.96
C TRP A 139 11.41 4.73 10.76
N LYS A 140 10.63 5.81 10.88
CA LYS A 140 10.98 6.99 11.69
C LYS A 140 11.20 6.63 13.16
N ARG A 141 10.33 5.80 13.77
CA ARG A 141 10.53 5.32 15.15
C ARG A 141 11.80 4.51 15.32
N PHE A 142 12.11 3.58 14.41
CA PHE A 142 13.35 2.81 14.46
C PHE A 142 14.58 3.71 14.39
N LYS A 143 14.56 4.70 13.48
CA LYS A 143 15.65 5.66 13.35
C LYS A 143 15.85 6.49 14.63
N THR A 144 14.77 6.93 15.27
CA THR A 144 14.85 7.65 16.55
C THR A 144 15.41 6.77 17.66
N SER A 145 15.00 5.51 17.76
CA SER A 145 15.52 4.56 18.76
C SER A 145 17.01 4.23 18.56
N GLU A 146 17.48 4.16 17.31
CA GLU A 146 18.92 4.01 17.01
C GLU A 146 19.73 5.23 17.48
N LEU A 147 19.20 6.44 17.30
CA LEU A 147 19.87 7.69 17.67
C LEU A 147 19.90 7.93 19.18
N SER A 148 18.88 7.51 19.93
CA SER A 148 18.82 7.74 21.38
C SER A 148 19.69 6.78 22.19
N GLY A 149 20.36 5.81 21.56
CA GLY A 149 21.15 4.79 22.25
C GLY A 149 20.32 3.85 23.14
N GLU A 150 18.99 4.01 23.16
CA GLU A 150 18.06 3.09 23.81
C GLU A 150 17.87 1.86 22.91
N ILE A 151 18.92 1.04 22.79
CA ILE A 151 18.74 -0.35 22.39
C ILE A 151 18.09 -1.05 23.59
N LYS A 152 16.81 -0.80 23.81
CA LYS A 152 15.97 -1.79 24.48
C LYS A 152 15.69 -2.84 23.41
N PRO A 153 16.23 -4.06 23.50
CA PRO A 153 15.72 -5.16 22.71
C PRO A 153 14.33 -5.51 23.27
N LYS A 154 13.33 -4.67 22.99
CA LYS A 154 11.98 -5.19 22.92
C LYS A 154 11.99 -5.99 21.63
N ASN A 155 11.94 -7.30 21.79
CA ASN A 155 11.70 -8.30 20.76
C ASN A 155 10.44 -7.93 19.94
N PHE A 156 10.54 -6.92 19.07
CA PHE A 156 9.59 -6.68 18.02
C PHE A 156 10.07 -7.49 16.82
N LYS A 157 9.83 -8.80 16.94
CA LYS A 157 9.80 -9.68 15.80
C LYS A 157 8.54 -9.30 15.01
N TYR A 158 8.77 -8.68 13.86
CA TYR A 158 7.74 -8.48 12.85
C TYR A 158 7.12 -9.82 12.48
#